data_AF-A0A821UTU2-F1
#
_entry.id   AF-A0A821UTU2-F1
#
_cell.length_a   1.000
_cell.length_b   1.000
_cell.length_c   1.000
_cell.angle_alpha   90.00
_cell.angle_beta   90.00
_cell.angle_gamma   90.00
#
_symmetry.space_group_name_H-M   'P 1'
#
loop_
_entity.id
_entity.type
_entity.pdbx_description
1 polymer ?
#
loop_
_entity_poly.entity_id
_entity_poly.type
_entity_poly.pdbx_seq_one_letter_code
_entity_poly.pdbx_strand_id
1 'polypeptide(L)'
;MVSFSYDLNLGIPDHRCRLSSNDTYDKPPEIYKKFLNSLYMTATEYDKKCTMFNNISSLTYKPCDQGWIFDMNKYGITLTTELLLVCDKIHLRALAQNIYSAGVAGSILTGLLADRWGRRKTIYLLVIILIIALNTMQLFLYSPSHKLLIFTICRFFQGFAITFHSVSLVLLLEITGPSRRVLAANTLAYSFALGQIVLAIISKRLKDYKLTYWTLNIYVLPFLFIYILIPESPRWLVQQGRVMEARKIFERIYLINRRPLHDRLELFYSRLPTDVIAAREAKQNIPTYLNVLKRLCQSKLMKKRCLLLIAVWAVAVSVYLGMFQ
;
A
#
# COMPACT_ATOMS: atom_id res chain seq x y z
N MET A 1 -1.28 1.63 6.33
CA MET A 1 -1.39 1.02 4.98
C MET A 1 -0.62 -0.30 4.90
N VAL A 2 0.61 -0.32 5.42
CA VAL A 2 1.51 -1.48 5.49
C VAL A 2 1.09 -2.54 6.52
N SER A 3 0.78 -2.11 7.75
CA SER A 3 0.65 -3.05 8.88
C SER A 3 -0.52 -4.01 8.76
N PHE A 4 -1.74 -3.56 8.46
CA PHE A 4 -2.90 -4.46 8.43
C PHE A 4 -2.78 -5.62 7.42
N SER A 5 -2.31 -5.36 6.19
CA SER A 5 -2.07 -6.42 5.20
C SER A 5 -0.86 -7.28 5.57
N TYR A 6 0.14 -6.70 6.23
CA TYR A 6 1.32 -7.40 6.74
C TYR A 6 0.96 -8.33 7.92
N ASP A 7 0.16 -7.86 8.88
CA ASP A 7 -0.24 -8.63 10.06
C ASP A 7 -1.22 -9.75 9.71
N LEU A 8 -2.01 -9.59 8.65
CA LEU A 8 -2.96 -10.62 8.18
C LEU A 8 -2.31 -11.68 7.28
N ASN A 9 -1.33 -11.31 6.45
CA ASN A 9 -0.69 -12.25 5.51
C ASN A 9 0.64 -12.82 6.02
N LEU A 10 1.36 -12.03 6.79
CA LEU A 10 2.65 -12.32 7.38
C LEU A 10 2.58 -12.31 8.92
N GLY A 11 1.41 -12.32 9.55
CA GLY A 11 1.31 -12.38 11.01
C GLY A 11 2.19 -13.46 11.65
N ILE A 12 2.66 -13.23 12.88
CA ILE A 12 3.36 -14.25 13.66
C ILE A 12 2.32 -14.91 14.55
N PRO A 13 1.79 -16.08 14.20
CA PRO A 13 1.09 -16.88 15.18
C PRO A 13 2.04 -17.30 16.28
N ASP A 14 1.48 -17.51 17.46
CA ASP A 14 2.25 -18.02 18.56
C ASP A 14 2.81 -19.40 18.18
N HIS A 15 4.06 -19.67 18.53
CA HIS A 15 4.79 -20.81 18.00
C HIS A 15 5.80 -21.37 18.98
N ARG A 16 6.17 -22.64 18.76
CA ARG A 16 7.20 -23.36 19.51
C ARG A 16 7.94 -24.36 18.62
N CYS A 17 9.11 -24.81 19.07
CA CYS A 17 9.85 -25.88 18.39
C CYS A 17 8.99 -27.15 18.30
N ARG A 18 9.06 -27.82 17.14
CA ARG A 18 8.51 -29.17 16.96
C ARG A 18 9.38 -30.18 17.69
N LEU A 19 8.78 -31.02 18.54
CA LEU A 19 9.51 -32.05 19.30
C LEU A 19 9.38 -33.46 18.69
N SER A 20 8.28 -33.74 17.99
CA SER A 20 8.05 -35.00 17.28
C SER A 20 7.15 -34.80 16.08
N SER A 21 7.05 -35.80 15.20
CA SER A 21 6.19 -35.77 14.02
C SER A 21 4.69 -35.68 14.34
N ASN A 22 4.25 -36.23 15.48
CA ASN A 22 2.85 -36.20 15.94
C ASN A 22 2.56 -35.07 16.95
N ASP A 23 3.49 -34.13 17.13
CA ASP A 23 3.32 -33.02 18.07
C ASP A 23 2.28 -32.00 17.55
N THR A 24 1.40 -31.54 18.43
CA THR A 24 0.31 -30.59 18.12
C THR A 24 0.35 -29.39 19.07
N TYR A 25 -0.04 -28.20 18.59
CA TYR A 25 0.06 -26.99 19.39
C TYR A 25 -0.77 -27.08 20.69
N ASP A 26 -2.02 -27.54 20.58
CA ASP A 26 -3.00 -27.57 21.68
C ASP A 26 -2.68 -28.61 22.77
N LYS A 27 -1.90 -29.65 22.43
CA LYS A 27 -1.50 -30.71 23.38
C LYS A 27 0.03 -30.79 23.45
N PRO A 28 0.69 -29.82 24.12
CA PRO A 28 2.13 -29.85 24.25
C PRO A 28 2.59 -31.07 25.08
N PRO A 29 3.64 -31.78 24.61
CA PRO A 29 4.25 -32.87 25.35
C PRO A 29 4.71 -32.40 26.74
N GLU A 30 4.70 -33.30 27.73
CA GLU A 30 5.17 -32.96 29.09
C GLU A 30 6.61 -32.43 29.11
N ILE A 31 7.43 -32.91 28.18
CA ILE A 31 8.81 -32.44 27.98
C ILE A 31 8.84 -30.93 27.69
N TYR A 32 7.90 -30.42 26.89
CA TYR A 32 7.79 -28.99 26.61
C TYR A 32 7.40 -28.19 27.85
N LYS A 33 6.50 -28.72 28.68
CA LYS A 33 6.11 -28.08 29.95
C LYS A 33 7.28 -28.00 30.93
N LYS A 34 8.07 -29.08 31.04
CA LYS A 34 9.32 -29.09 31.84
C LYS A 34 10.33 -28.06 31.32
N PHE A 35 10.48 -27.94 30.00
CA PHE A 35 11.32 -26.92 29.37
C PHE A 35 10.86 -25.49 29.68
N LEU A 36 9.56 -25.19 29.58
CA LEU A 36 9.04 -23.85 29.92
C LEU A 36 9.29 -23.50 31.39
N ASN A 37 9.17 -24.48 32.29
CA ASN A 37 9.45 -24.28 33.71
C ASN A 37 10.94 -24.00 33.97
N SER A 38 11.87 -24.60 33.20
CA SER A 38 13.31 -24.34 33.35
C SER A 38 13.77 -23.01 32.76
N LEU A 39 13.05 -22.47 31.78
CA LEU A 39 13.27 -21.12 31.23
C LEU A 39 12.70 -19.99 32.11
N TYR A 40 11.95 -20.32 33.16
CA TYR A 40 11.35 -19.30 34.02
C TYR A 40 12.43 -18.62 34.88
N MET A 41 12.37 -17.28 34.95
CA MET A 41 13.25 -16.33 35.66
C MET A 41 14.44 -15.71 34.89
N THR A 42 14.98 -16.33 33.83
CA THR A 42 16.18 -15.80 33.13
C THR A 42 16.08 -15.71 31.61
N ALA A 43 15.04 -16.28 31.00
CA ALA A 43 14.92 -16.35 29.54
C ALA A 43 14.12 -15.20 28.92
N THR A 44 14.59 -14.71 27.76
CA THR A 44 13.83 -13.75 26.95
C THR A 44 12.64 -14.43 26.26
N GLU A 45 11.70 -13.63 25.74
CA GLU A 45 10.58 -14.18 24.94
C GLU A 45 11.06 -14.90 23.68
N TYR A 46 12.19 -14.45 23.11
CA TYR A 46 12.86 -15.10 22.00
C TYR A 46 13.32 -16.52 22.37
N ASP A 47 14.00 -16.67 23.51
CA ASP A 47 14.52 -17.96 23.96
C ASP A 47 13.39 -18.99 24.15
N LYS A 48 12.24 -18.54 24.68
CA LYS A 48 11.06 -19.38 24.91
C LYS A 48 10.42 -19.92 23.63
N LYS A 49 10.53 -19.21 22.51
CA LYS A 49 9.87 -19.53 21.24
C LYS A 49 10.79 -20.17 20.21
N CYS A 50 12.08 -19.81 20.23
CA CYS A 50 13.04 -20.10 19.18
C CYS A 50 14.12 -21.11 19.53
N THR A 51 14.21 -21.53 20.79
CA THR A 51 15.20 -22.51 21.24
C THR A 51 14.54 -23.72 21.87
N MET A 52 15.25 -24.84 21.88
CA MET A 52 14.87 -26.07 22.57
C MET A 52 15.95 -26.50 23.55
N PHE A 53 15.53 -27.23 24.57
CA PHE A 53 16.42 -27.71 25.61
C PHE A 53 17.41 -28.77 25.10
N ASN A 54 18.68 -28.65 25.48
CA ASN A 54 19.72 -29.61 25.10
C ASN A 54 20.13 -30.51 26.27
N ASN A 55 20.45 -29.96 27.46
CA ASN A 55 20.90 -30.76 28.62
C ASN A 55 20.48 -30.16 29.98
N ILE A 56 19.93 -31.01 30.86
CA ILE A 56 19.37 -30.67 32.18
C ILE A 56 20.45 -30.14 33.12
N SER A 57 21.64 -30.69 33.02
CA SER A 57 22.76 -30.45 33.94
C SER A 57 23.46 -29.11 33.70
N SER A 58 23.53 -28.68 32.44
CA SER A 58 24.30 -27.50 32.02
C SER A 58 23.44 -26.31 31.60
N LEU A 59 22.10 -26.43 31.68
CA LEU A 59 21.14 -25.41 31.23
C LEU A 59 21.46 -24.89 29.81
N THR A 60 21.86 -25.81 28.92
CA THR A 60 22.22 -25.46 27.54
C THR A 60 21.04 -25.61 26.59
N TYR A 61 20.96 -24.69 25.63
CA TYR A 61 19.89 -24.60 24.63
C TYR A 61 20.47 -24.79 23.23
N LYS A 62 19.64 -25.29 22.31
CA LYS A 62 19.97 -25.40 20.89
C LYS A 62 18.86 -24.83 20.00
N PRO A 63 19.14 -24.45 18.75
CA PRO A 63 18.12 -24.08 17.77
C PRO A 63 17.11 -25.21 17.53
N CYS A 64 15.91 -24.90 16.99
CA CYS A 64 14.92 -25.94 16.68
C CYS A 64 15.33 -26.79 15.45
N ASP A 65 15.61 -28.08 15.64
CA ASP A 65 16.08 -28.97 14.55
C ASP A 65 14.95 -29.43 13.61
N GLN A 66 13.74 -29.65 14.16
CA GLN A 66 12.61 -30.29 13.45
C GLN A 66 11.55 -29.31 12.92
N GLY A 67 11.89 -28.01 12.91
CA GLY A 67 10.98 -26.93 12.51
C GLY A 67 10.07 -26.45 13.64
N TRP A 68 8.96 -25.81 13.26
CA TRP A 68 8.08 -25.09 14.18
C TRP A 68 6.63 -25.58 14.09
N ILE A 69 5.92 -25.46 15.21
CA ILE A 69 4.46 -25.67 15.32
C ILE A 69 3.84 -24.34 15.73
N PHE A 70 2.72 -24.00 15.08
CA PHE A 70 2.03 -22.72 15.24
C PHE A 70 0.62 -22.91 15.79
N ASP A 71 0.15 -21.93 16.57
CA ASP A 71 -1.26 -21.77 16.91
C ASP A 71 -2.05 -21.29 15.68
N MET A 72 -2.93 -22.15 15.18
CA MET A 72 -3.75 -21.87 14.01
C MET A 72 -5.07 -21.18 14.37
N ASN A 73 -5.40 -21.02 15.65
CA ASN A 73 -6.70 -20.49 16.08
C ASN A 73 -6.87 -18.99 15.74
N LYS A 74 -5.79 -18.20 15.90
CA LYS A 74 -5.85 -16.74 15.73
C LYS A 74 -5.72 -16.30 14.26
N TYR A 75 -4.66 -16.74 13.58
CA TYR A 75 -4.33 -16.29 12.22
C TYR A 75 -4.58 -17.34 11.13
N GLY A 76 -4.72 -18.62 11.51
CA GLY A 76 -4.81 -19.73 10.56
C GLY A 76 -3.58 -19.86 9.67
N ILE A 77 -3.80 -20.21 8.40
CA ILE A 77 -2.71 -20.40 7.44
C ILE A 77 -2.25 -19.04 6.92
N THR A 78 -1.00 -18.72 7.21
CA THR A 78 -0.30 -17.51 6.75
C THR A 78 0.94 -17.88 5.94
N LEU A 79 1.51 -16.89 5.24
CA LEU A 79 2.79 -17.09 4.55
C LEU A 79 3.92 -17.41 5.55
N THR A 80 3.84 -16.86 6.77
CA THR A 80 4.78 -17.13 7.87
C THR A 80 4.73 -18.59 8.30
N THR A 81 3.53 -19.17 8.47
CA THR A 81 3.37 -20.57 8.86
C THR A 81 3.79 -21.54 7.76
N GLU A 82 3.56 -21.18 6.50
CA GLU A 82 3.87 -22.05 5.36
C GLU A 82 5.38 -22.07 5.03
N LEU A 83 6.05 -20.91 5.10
CA LEU A 83 7.49 -20.79 4.81
C LEU A 83 8.38 -20.85 6.06
N LEU A 84 7.78 -21.06 7.24
CA LEU A 84 8.46 -21.12 8.54
C LEU A 84 9.31 -19.86 8.80
N LEU A 85 8.73 -18.68 8.58
CA LEU A 85 9.43 -17.38 8.64
C LEU A 85 9.51 -16.82 10.07
N VAL A 86 9.98 -17.64 11.01
CA VAL A 86 10.17 -17.26 12.42
C VAL A 86 11.62 -17.37 12.83
N CYS A 87 11.96 -16.81 14.01
CA CYS A 87 13.30 -16.88 14.59
C CYS A 87 14.37 -16.38 13.60
N ASP A 88 15.30 -17.23 13.18
CA ASP A 88 16.37 -16.89 12.24
C ASP A 88 15.85 -16.28 10.92
N LYS A 89 14.67 -16.68 10.46
CA LYS A 89 14.06 -16.22 9.19
C LYS A 89 13.15 -15.00 9.33
N ILE A 90 13.04 -14.41 10.53
CA ILE A 90 12.12 -13.28 10.78
C ILE A 90 12.45 -12.06 9.92
N HIS A 91 13.73 -11.85 9.61
CA HIS A 91 14.21 -10.73 8.79
C HIS A 91 13.66 -10.74 7.35
N LEU A 92 13.31 -11.91 6.81
CA LEU A 92 12.72 -12.04 5.47
C LEU A 92 11.33 -11.42 5.38
N ARG A 93 10.58 -11.40 6.49
CA ARG A 93 9.28 -10.73 6.59
C ARG A 93 9.46 -9.22 6.53
N ALA A 94 10.40 -8.71 7.32
CA ALA A 94 10.78 -7.30 7.30
C ALA A 94 11.27 -6.86 5.92
N LEU A 95 12.05 -7.71 5.23
CA LEU A 95 12.50 -7.46 3.85
C LEU A 95 11.33 -7.30 2.88
N ALA A 96 10.37 -8.24 2.88
CA ALA A 96 9.19 -8.15 2.02
C ALA A 96 8.37 -6.88 2.29
N GLN A 97 8.37 -6.42 3.54
CA GLN A 97 7.70 -5.17 3.91
C GLN A 97 8.47 -3.93 3.45
N ASN A 98 9.78 -3.91 3.63
CA ASN A 98 10.63 -2.82 3.17
C ASN A 98 10.58 -2.67 1.65
N ILE A 99 10.48 -3.78 0.90
CA ILE A 99 10.36 -3.78 -0.56
C ILE A 99 9.02 -3.20 -1.02
N TYR A 100 7.91 -3.48 -0.32
CA TYR A 100 6.65 -2.77 -0.56
C TYR A 100 6.82 -1.26 -0.35
N SER A 101 7.45 -0.85 0.75
CA SER A 101 7.71 0.57 1.04
C SER A 101 8.61 1.22 -0.01
N ALA A 102 9.60 0.50 -0.54
CA ALA A 102 10.43 0.95 -1.67
C ALA A 102 9.59 1.16 -2.93
N GLY A 103 8.61 0.30 -3.20
CA GLY A 103 7.61 0.51 -4.25
C GLY A 103 6.84 1.81 -4.06
N VAL A 104 6.38 2.09 -2.83
CA VAL A 104 5.67 3.34 -2.48
C VAL A 104 6.54 4.58 -2.73
N ALA A 105 7.84 4.51 -2.48
CA ALA A 105 8.79 5.60 -2.77
C ALA A 105 8.82 5.96 -4.27
N GLY A 106 8.35 5.06 -5.15
CA GLY A 106 8.08 5.35 -6.56
C GLY A 106 6.98 6.38 -6.81
N SER A 107 6.33 6.93 -5.78
CA SER A 107 5.33 8.00 -5.91
C SER A 107 5.85 9.25 -6.61
N ILE A 108 7.16 9.52 -6.54
CA ILE A 108 7.80 10.60 -7.29
C ILE A 108 7.64 10.34 -8.79
N LEU A 109 7.93 9.12 -9.24
CA LEU A 109 7.79 8.73 -10.63
C LEU A 109 6.33 8.78 -11.09
N THR A 110 5.40 8.28 -10.28
CA THR A 110 3.98 8.29 -10.67
C THR A 110 3.38 9.70 -10.67
N GLY A 111 3.85 10.59 -9.81
CA GLY A 111 3.56 12.03 -9.91
C GLY A 111 4.02 12.62 -11.24
N LEU A 112 5.24 12.28 -11.69
CA LEU A 112 5.75 12.73 -12.98
C LEU A 112 4.94 12.21 -14.17
N LEU A 113 4.57 10.93 -14.12
CA LEU A 113 3.70 10.33 -15.12
C LEU A 113 2.33 11.01 -15.14
N ALA A 114 1.77 11.34 -13.98
CA ALA A 114 0.49 12.04 -13.87
C ALA A 114 0.52 13.46 -14.45
N ASP A 115 1.65 14.16 -14.34
CA ASP A 115 1.84 15.47 -14.95
C ASP A 115 2.08 15.40 -16.46
N ARG A 116 2.74 14.35 -16.95
CA ARG A 116 3.01 14.17 -18.38
C ARG A 116 1.83 13.58 -19.16
N TRP A 117 1.22 12.51 -18.66
CA TRP A 117 0.19 11.74 -19.35
C TRP A 117 -1.24 12.10 -18.95
N GLY A 118 -1.40 12.84 -17.85
CA GLY A 118 -2.69 13.12 -17.24
C GLY A 118 -2.95 12.18 -16.05
N ARG A 119 -3.94 12.56 -15.24
CA ARG A 119 -4.26 11.87 -13.99
C ARG A 119 -5.02 10.58 -14.29
N ARG A 120 -6.01 10.63 -15.19
CA ARG A 120 -6.87 9.48 -15.54
C ARG A 120 -6.06 8.32 -16.11
N LYS A 121 -5.17 8.58 -17.08
CA LYS A 121 -4.32 7.55 -17.69
C LYS A 121 -3.36 6.93 -16.69
N THR A 122 -2.74 7.76 -15.85
CA THR A 122 -1.80 7.29 -14.83
C THR A 122 -2.50 6.42 -13.77
N ILE A 123 -3.67 6.83 -13.28
CA ILE A 123 -4.47 6.01 -12.36
C ILE A 123 -4.78 4.65 -12.99
N TYR A 124 -5.24 4.63 -14.25
CA TYR A 124 -5.58 3.39 -14.93
C TYR A 124 -4.38 2.45 -15.10
N LEU A 125 -3.22 2.98 -15.49
CA LEU A 125 -1.98 2.21 -15.57
C LEU A 125 -1.63 1.57 -14.22
N LEU A 126 -1.73 2.34 -13.12
CA LEU A 126 -1.39 1.84 -11.79
C LEU A 126 -2.40 0.77 -11.31
N VAL A 127 -3.68 0.91 -11.64
CA VAL A 127 -4.69 -0.13 -11.37
C VAL A 127 -4.38 -1.41 -12.14
N ILE A 128 -3.97 -1.33 -13.42
CA ILE A 128 -3.53 -2.51 -14.19
C ILE A 128 -2.32 -3.18 -13.54
N ILE A 129 -1.31 -2.40 -13.13
CA ILE A 129 -0.12 -2.92 -12.44
C ILE A 129 -0.54 -3.63 -11.14
N LEU A 130 -1.48 -3.07 -10.37
CA LEU A 130 -2.00 -3.71 -9.16
C LEU A 130 -2.64 -5.06 -9.45
N ILE A 131 -3.51 -5.12 -10.46
CA ILE A 131 -4.22 -6.35 -10.86
C ILE A 131 -3.22 -7.41 -11.31
N ILE A 132 -2.25 -7.05 -12.16
CA ILE A 132 -1.21 -7.98 -12.62
C ILE A 132 -0.40 -8.49 -11.43
N ALA A 133 -0.01 -7.62 -10.50
CA ALA A 133 0.77 -8.01 -9.32
C ALA A 133 0.00 -8.95 -8.39
N LEU A 134 -1.31 -8.72 -8.18
CA LEU A 134 -2.16 -9.59 -7.36
C LEU A 134 -2.40 -10.96 -8.02
N ASN A 135 -2.66 -10.99 -9.32
CA ASN A 135 -2.89 -12.24 -10.07
C ASN A 135 -1.61 -13.06 -10.23
N THR A 136 -0.49 -12.41 -10.54
CA THR A 136 0.83 -13.07 -10.60
C THR A 136 1.14 -13.71 -9.26
N MET A 137 1.01 -12.95 -8.17
CA MET A 137 1.25 -13.49 -6.84
C MET A 137 0.38 -14.72 -6.58
N GLN A 138 -0.93 -14.64 -6.88
CA GLN A 138 -1.88 -15.74 -6.71
C GLN A 138 -1.47 -17.01 -7.47
N LEU A 139 -1.11 -16.88 -8.76
CA LEU A 139 -0.72 -18.00 -9.61
C LEU A 139 0.48 -18.77 -9.01
N PHE A 140 1.43 -18.03 -8.46
CA PHE A 140 2.66 -18.60 -7.90
C PHE A 140 2.55 -18.94 -6.40
N LEU A 141 1.40 -18.71 -5.74
CA LEU A 141 1.18 -19.13 -4.35
C LEU A 141 1.21 -20.66 -4.18
N TYR A 142 1.05 -21.42 -5.27
CA TYR A 142 1.09 -22.88 -5.25
C TYR A 142 2.41 -23.46 -5.76
N SER A 143 3.32 -22.63 -6.28
CA SER A 143 4.66 -23.07 -6.69
C SER A 143 5.55 -23.27 -5.46
N PRO A 144 6.13 -24.47 -5.25
CA PRO A 144 7.04 -24.72 -4.12
C PRO A 144 8.39 -24.00 -4.31
N SER A 145 8.88 -23.91 -5.54
CA SER A 145 10.14 -23.25 -5.88
C SER A 145 9.88 -21.75 -6.11
N HIS A 146 10.62 -20.88 -5.41
CA HIS A 146 10.61 -19.41 -5.55
C HIS A 146 9.43 -18.61 -4.96
N LYS A 147 8.56 -19.22 -4.13
CA LYS A 147 7.41 -18.52 -3.50
C LYS A 147 7.78 -17.18 -2.86
N LEU A 148 8.83 -17.14 -2.05
CA LEU A 148 9.25 -15.92 -1.34
C LEU A 148 9.74 -14.82 -2.28
N LEU A 149 10.50 -15.19 -3.32
CA LEU A 149 11.03 -14.24 -4.31
C LEU A 149 9.88 -13.60 -5.09
N ILE A 150 8.97 -14.41 -5.63
CA ILE A 150 7.83 -13.93 -6.42
C ILE A 150 6.91 -13.07 -5.55
N PHE A 151 6.62 -13.52 -4.32
CA PHE A 151 5.87 -12.73 -3.35
C PHE A 151 6.52 -11.35 -3.14
N THR A 152 7.83 -11.32 -2.90
CA THR A 152 8.58 -10.09 -2.65
C THR A 152 8.58 -9.13 -3.86
N ILE A 153 8.74 -9.65 -5.08
CA ILE A 153 8.64 -8.84 -6.30
C ILE A 153 7.22 -8.28 -6.47
N CYS A 154 6.19 -9.11 -6.26
CA CYS A 154 4.80 -8.65 -6.33
C CYS A 154 4.50 -7.58 -5.27
N ARG A 155 5.09 -7.67 -4.07
CA ARG A 155 4.99 -6.64 -3.03
C ARG A 155 5.55 -5.30 -3.49
N PHE A 156 6.66 -5.28 -4.22
CA PHE A 156 7.19 -4.05 -4.82
C PHE A 156 6.16 -3.40 -5.74
N PHE A 157 5.60 -4.15 -6.69
CA PHE A 157 4.62 -3.63 -7.66
C PHE A 157 3.30 -3.23 -7.00
N GLN A 158 2.83 -3.94 -5.98
CA GLN A 158 1.68 -3.52 -5.17
C GLN A 158 1.95 -2.17 -4.47
N GLY A 159 3.16 -1.99 -3.93
CA GLY A 159 3.60 -0.74 -3.31
C GLY A 159 3.73 0.39 -4.32
N PHE A 160 4.23 0.11 -5.53
CA PHE A 160 4.28 1.10 -6.60
C PHE A 160 2.88 1.49 -7.09
N ALA A 161 2.01 0.51 -7.26
CA ALA A 161 0.65 0.72 -7.74
C ALA A 161 -0.19 1.55 -6.75
N ILE A 162 -0.07 1.33 -5.43
CA ILE A 162 -0.87 2.04 -4.41
C ILE A 162 -0.73 3.56 -4.47
N THR A 163 0.33 4.07 -5.11
CA THR A 163 0.52 5.50 -5.38
C THR A 163 -0.59 6.09 -6.25
N PHE A 164 -1.43 5.27 -6.89
CA PHE A 164 -2.67 5.70 -7.55
C PHE A 164 -3.56 6.50 -6.59
N HIS A 165 -3.54 6.20 -5.29
CA HIS A 165 -4.30 6.93 -4.28
C HIS A 165 -3.89 8.41 -4.23
N SER A 166 -2.58 8.71 -4.29
CA SER A 166 -2.07 10.08 -4.31
C SER A 166 -2.48 10.82 -5.59
N VAL A 167 -2.40 10.16 -6.74
CA VAL A 167 -2.84 10.74 -8.02
C VAL A 167 -4.36 10.97 -8.03
N SER A 168 -5.13 10.06 -7.44
CA SER A 168 -6.59 10.16 -7.31
C SER A 168 -6.98 11.33 -6.39
N LEU A 169 -6.24 11.56 -5.30
CA LEU A 169 -6.44 12.72 -4.44
C LEU A 169 -6.24 14.03 -5.21
N VAL A 170 -5.17 14.12 -6.01
CA VAL A 170 -4.92 15.31 -6.84
C VAL A 170 -6.06 15.54 -7.82
N LEU A 171 -6.48 14.50 -8.55
CA LEU A 171 -7.60 14.59 -9.48
C LEU A 171 -8.88 15.06 -8.78
N LEU A 172 -9.20 14.47 -7.63
CA LEU A 172 -10.37 14.81 -6.84
C LEU A 172 -10.34 16.28 -6.38
N LEU A 173 -9.19 16.80 -5.96
CA LEU A 173 -9.03 18.20 -5.58
C LEU A 173 -9.07 19.17 -6.77
N GLU A 174 -8.70 18.70 -7.98
CA GLU A 174 -8.74 19.48 -9.21
C GLU A 174 -10.15 19.61 -9.79
N ILE A 175 -11.02 18.60 -9.60
CA ILE A 175 -12.43 18.64 -10.01
C ILE A 175 -13.37 19.20 -8.94
N THR A 176 -12.89 19.33 -7.70
CA THR A 176 -13.68 19.85 -6.57
C THR A 176 -13.39 21.33 -6.31
N GLY A 177 -14.47 22.11 -6.13
CA GLY A 177 -14.37 23.52 -5.76
C GLY A 177 -13.68 23.75 -4.41
N PRO A 178 -13.00 24.89 -4.19
CA PRO A 178 -12.17 25.15 -3.00
C PRO A 178 -12.86 24.89 -1.66
N SER A 179 -14.15 25.24 -1.54
CA SER A 179 -14.93 25.09 -0.31
C SER A 179 -15.20 23.63 0.11
N ARG A 180 -15.13 22.68 -0.83
CA ARG A 180 -15.42 21.26 -0.57
C ARG A 180 -14.20 20.36 -0.63
N ARG A 181 -13.00 20.92 -0.82
CA ARG A 181 -11.75 20.15 -0.95
C ARG A 181 -11.43 19.29 0.25
N VAL A 182 -11.65 19.80 1.46
CA VAL A 182 -11.41 19.06 2.71
C VAL A 182 -12.35 17.85 2.79
N LEU A 183 -13.64 18.07 2.51
CA LEU A 183 -14.63 16.98 2.49
C LEU A 183 -14.26 15.92 1.46
N ALA A 184 -13.90 16.33 0.24
CA ALA A 184 -13.52 15.39 -0.81
C ALA A 184 -12.26 14.57 -0.45
N ALA A 185 -11.23 15.22 0.10
CA ALA A 185 -10.05 14.52 0.59
C ALA A 185 -10.39 13.51 1.70
N ASN A 186 -11.26 13.89 2.63
CA ASN A 186 -11.73 13.01 3.71
C ASN A 186 -12.54 11.83 3.17
N THR A 187 -13.38 12.01 2.15
CA THR A 187 -14.11 10.90 1.53
C THR A 187 -13.16 9.82 1.02
N LEU A 188 -12.07 10.21 0.36
CA LEU A 188 -11.07 9.25 -0.11
C LEU A 188 -10.40 8.51 1.07
N ALA A 189 -10.07 9.22 2.15
CA ALA A 189 -9.50 8.63 3.36
C ALA A 189 -10.48 7.67 4.05
N TYR A 190 -11.77 7.99 4.12
CA TYR A 190 -12.80 7.12 4.68
C TYR A 190 -13.01 5.87 3.83
N SER A 191 -13.07 6.01 2.50
CA SER A 191 -13.13 4.86 1.60
C SER A 191 -11.95 3.92 1.81
N PHE A 192 -10.75 4.48 2.01
CA PHE A 192 -9.56 3.69 2.33
C PHE A 192 -9.69 2.95 3.67
N ALA A 193 -10.11 3.64 4.73
CA ALA A 193 -10.31 3.03 6.06
C ALA A 193 -11.36 1.91 6.03
N LEU A 194 -12.49 2.14 5.34
CA LEU A 194 -13.53 1.13 5.14
C LEU A 194 -12.98 -0.10 4.41
N GLY A 195 -12.17 0.09 3.36
CA GLY A 195 -11.53 -1.02 2.66
C GLY A 195 -10.63 -1.87 3.55
N GLN A 196 -9.90 -1.24 4.49
CA GLN A 196 -9.08 -1.97 5.48
C GLN A 196 -9.92 -2.77 6.47
N ILE A 197 -11.03 -2.19 6.96
CA ILE A 197 -11.96 -2.88 7.87
C ILE A 197 -12.57 -4.10 7.16
N VAL A 198 -13.04 -3.93 5.92
CA VAL A 198 -13.60 -5.03 5.12
C VAL A 198 -12.55 -6.14 4.92
N LEU A 199 -11.32 -5.78 4.55
CA LEU A 199 -10.23 -6.74 4.39
C LEU A 199 -9.92 -7.50 5.70
N ALA A 200 -9.89 -6.79 6.83
CA ALA A 200 -9.65 -7.42 8.13
C ALA A 200 -10.77 -8.41 8.50
N ILE A 201 -12.03 -8.07 8.22
CA ILE A 201 -13.17 -8.97 8.43
C ILE A 201 -13.04 -10.21 7.54
N ILE A 202 -12.75 -10.04 6.25
CA ILE A 202 -12.58 -11.15 5.29
C ILE A 202 -11.45 -12.08 5.75
N SER A 203 -10.29 -11.52 6.08
CA SER A 203 -9.14 -12.32 6.51
C SER A 203 -9.40 -13.07 7.81
N LYS A 204 -10.04 -12.43 8.80
CA LYS A 204 -10.42 -13.09 10.07
C LYS A 204 -11.43 -14.23 9.88
N ARG A 205 -12.32 -14.11 8.88
CA ARG A 205 -13.33 -15.14 8.57
C ARG A 205 -12.73 -16.32 7.82
N LEU A 206 -11.87 -16.05 6.84
CA LEU A 206 -11.26 -17.09 6.00
C LEU A 206 -10.13 -17.83 6.72
N LYS A 207 -9.32 -17.13 7.55
CA LYS A 207 -8.14 -17.67 8.23
C LYS A 207 -7.17 -18.42 7.27
N ASP A 208 -7.18 -18.03 6.01
CA ASP A 208 -6.32 -18.54 4.96
C ASP A 208 -5.95 -17.37 4.05
N TYR A 209 -4.66 -17.07 4.02
CA TYR A 209 -4.12 -15.97 3.23
C TYR A 209 -4.32 -16.18 1.72
N LYS A 210 -4.29 -17.42 1.21
CA LYS A 210 -4.50 -17.75 -0.21
C LYS A 210 -5.94 -17.47 -0.63
N LEU A 211 -6.90 -17.87 0.21
CA LEU A 211 -8.33 -17.56 -0.02
C LEU A 211 -8.59 -16.05 0.07
N THR A 212 -7.94 -15.38 1.01
CA THR A 212 -8.04 -13.92 1.15
C THR A 212 -7.58 -13.22 -0.13
N TYR A 213 -6.46 -13.65 -0.74
CA TYR A 213 -5.99 -13.11 -2.01
C TYR A 213 -6.90 -13.44 -3.20
N TRP A 214 -7.53 -14.62 -3.23
CA TRP A 214 -8.58 -14.92 -4.21
C TRP A 214 -9.75 -13.94 -4.13
N THR A 215 -10.27 -13.70 -2.92
CA THR A 215 -11.35 -12.73 -2.70
C THR A 215 -10.95 -11.31 -3.11
N LEU A 216 -9.71 -10.91 -2.80
CA LEU A 216 -9.17 -9.61 -3.22
C LEU A 216 -9.10 -9.47 -4.74
N ASN A 217 -8.63 -10.50 -5.45
CA ASN A 217 -8.57 -10.47 -6.91
C ASN A 217 -9.95 -10.23 -7.51
N ILE A 218 -10.98 -10.94 -7.04
CA ILE A 218 -12.38 -10.75 -7.49
C ILE A 218 -12.85 -9.31 -7.20
N TYR A 219 -12.57 -8.79 -6.02
CA TYR A 219 -12.99 -7.45 -5.61
C TYR A 219 -12.34 -6.33 -6.44
N VAL A 220 -11.12 -6.54 -6.96
CA VAL A 220 -10.40 -5.53 -7.75
C VAL A 220 -10.81 -5.55 -9.23
N LEU A 221 -11.37 -6.64 -9.76
CA LEU A 221 -11.76 -6.74 -11.19
C LEU A 221 -12.70 -5.61 -11.68
N PRO A 222 -13.75 -5.20 -10.94
CA PRO A 222 -14.62 -4.10 -11.36
C PRO A 222 -13.87 -2.78 -11.59
N PHE A 223 -12.72 -2.58 -10.93
CA PHE A 223 -11.91 -1.38 -11.12
C PHE A 223 -11.25 -1.29 -12.50
N LEU A 224 -11.28 -2.34 -13.33
CA LEU A 224 -10.92 -2.24 -14.75
C LEU A 224 -11.83 -1.25 -15.51
N PHE A 225 -13.08 -1.13 -15.09
CA PHE A 225 -14.04 -0.21 -15.72
C PHE A 225 -13.92 1.23 -15.20
N ILE A 226 -13.03 1.49 -14.23
CA ILE A 226 -12.84 2.83 -13.64
C ILE A 226 -12.44 3.87 -14.69
N TYR A 227 -11.75 3.44 -15.76
CA TYR A 227 -11.35 4.32 -16.85
C TYR A 227 -12.56 5.02 -17.48
N ILE A 228 -13.70 4.34 -17.60
CA ILE A 228 -14.91 4.88 -18.23
C ILE A 228 -15.60 5.90 -17.33
N LEU A 229 -15.55 5.69 -16.02
CA LEU A 229 -16.26 6.49 -15.03
C LEU A 229 -15.56 7.81 -14.70
N ILE A 230 -14.22 7.81 -14.69
CA ILE A 230 -13.43 8.95 -14.21
C ILE A 230 -13.13 9.96 -15.33
N PRO A 231 -13.45 11.26 -15.16
CA PRO A 231 -13.01 12.30 -16.08
C PRO A 231 -11.51 12.60 -15.93
N GLU A 232 -10.91 13.16 -16.97
CA GLU A 232 -9.55 13.72 -16.84
C GLU A 232 -9.58 15.05 -16.07
N SER A 233 -8.46 15.47 -15.51
CA SER A 233 -8.34 16.75 -14.83
C SER A 233 -8.58 17.93 -15.79
N PRO A 234 -9.59 18.78 -15.55
CA PRO A 234 -9.82 19.97 -16.36
C PRO A 234 -8.62 20.93 -16.32
N ARG A 235 -7.96 21.03 -15.16
CA ARG A 235 -6.76 21.85 -14.98
C ARG A 235 -5.61 21.35 -15.85
N TRP A 236 -5.38 20.03 -15.85
CA TRP A 236 -4.34 19.44 -16.70
C TRP A 236 -4.67 19.62 -18.19
N LEU A 237 -5.93 19.42 -18.59
CA LEU A 237 -6.37 19.61 -19.98
C LEU A 237 -6.11 21.04 -20.47
N VAL A 238 -6.44 22.05 -19.67
CA VAL A 238 -6.14 23.46 -19.98
C VAL A 238 -4.63 23.66 -20.11
N GLN A 239 -3.82 23.12 -19.21
CA GLN A 239 -2.35 23.22 -19.28
C GLN A 239 -1.73 22.53 -20.51
N GLN A 240 -2.44 21.59 -21.12
CA GLN A 240 -2.04 20.91 -22.36
C GLN A 240 -2.62 21.57 -23.62
N GLY A 241 -3.36 22.68 -23.50
CA GLY A 241 -4.02 23.33 -24.64
C GLY A 241 -5.35 22.69 -25.06
N ARG A 242 -5.83 21.68 -24.33
CA ARG A 242 -7.06 20.93 -24.65
C ARG A 242 -8.28 21.57 -24.00
N VAL A 243 -8.50 22.85 -24.28
CA VAL A 243 -9.51 23.70 -23.62
C VAL A 243 -10.93 23.20 -23.87
N MET A 244 -11.25 22.75 -25.08
CA MET A 244 -12.59 22.24 -25.44
C MET A 244 -12.98 20.98 -24.66
N GLU A 245 -12.03 20.10 -24.37
CA GLU A 245 -12.30 18.92 -23.55
C GLU A 245 -12.53 19.30 -22.09
N ALA A 246 -11.76 20.26 -21.56
CA ALA A 246 -11.98 20.78 -20.22
C ALA A 246 -13.39 21.39 -20.10
N ARG A 247 -13.82 22.17 -21.10
CA ARG A 247 -15.16 22.76 -21.17
C ARG A 247 -16.26 21.70 -21.04
N LYS A 248 -16.19 20.61 -21.83
CA LYS A 248 -17.16 19.50 -21.76
C LYS A 248 -17.27 18.89 -20.36
N ILE A 249 -16.14 18.76 -19.65
CA ILE A 249 -16.14 18.22 -18.28
C ILE A 249 -16.85 19.17 -17.34
N PHE A 250 -16.59 20.47 -17.44
CA PHE A 250 -17.30 21.45 -16.61
C PHE A 250 -18.79 21.51 -16.93
N GLU A 251 -19.20 21.53 -18.20
CA GLU A 251 -20.61 21.46 -18.59
C GLU A 251 -21.30 20.27 -17.92
N ARG A 252 -20.67 19.09 -17.93
CA ARG A 252 -21.17 17.90 -17.22
C ARG A 252 -21.27 18.11 -15.71
N ILE A 253 -20.28 18.74 -15.08
CA ILE A 253 -20.30 19.05 -13.63
C ILE A 253 -21.45 20.01 -13.30
N TYR A 254 -21.68 21.05 -14.11
CA TYR A 254 -22.78 22.00 -13.93
C TYR A 254 -24.15 21.32 -14.06
N LEU A 255 -24.31 20.44 -15.06
CA LEU A 255 -25.52 19.63 -15.25
C LEU A 255 -25.79 18.74 -14.03
N ILE A 256 -24.78 18.01 -13.53
CA ILE A 256 -24.91 17.14 -12.34
C ILE A 256 -25.26 17.97 -11.10
N ASN A 257 -24.64 19.15 -10.94
CA ASN A 257 -24.88 20.03 -9.81
C ASN A 257 -26.19 20.85 -9.94
N ARG A 258 -26.94 20.69 -11.03
CA ARG A 258 -28.16 21.45 -11.34
C ARG A 258 -27.94 22.97 -11.25
N ARG A 259 -26.81 23.44 -11.78
CA ARG A 259 -26.46 24.87 -11.84
C ARG A 259 -26.48 25.34 -13.28
N PRO A 260 -27.01 26.54 -13.58
CA PRO A 260 -26.95 27.09 -14.93
C PRO A 260 -25.49 27.32 -15.33
N LEU A 261 -25.20 27.11 -16.62
CA LEU A 261 -23.92 27.50 -17.19
C LEU A 261 -23.84 29.03 -17.14
N HIS A 262 -22.89 29.57 -16.39
CA HIS A 262 -22.81 31.02 -16.20
C HIS A 262 -22.08 31.67 -17.38
N ASP A 263 -22.53 32.83 -17.87
CA ASP A 263 -21.87 33.58 -18.96
C ASP A 263 -20.38 33.85 -18.68
N ARG A 264 -20.01 34.01 -17.40
CA ARG A 264 -18.61 34.14 -16.96
C ARG A 264 -17.76 32.91 -17.30
N LEU A 265 -18.34 31.72 -17.31
CA LEU A 265 -17.64 30.50 -17.70
C LEU A 265 -17.38 30.49 -19.21
N GLU A 266 -18.36 30.90 -20.01
CA GLU A 266 -18.20 31.02 -21.46
C GLU A 266 -17.14 32.06 -21.84
N LEU A 267 -17.17 33.22 -21.17
CA LEU A 267 -16.21 34.31 -21.37
C LEU A 267 -14.79 33.94 -20.91
N PHE A 268 -14.67 33.09 -19.88
CA PHE A 268 -13.39 32.52 -19.45
C PHE A 268 -12.84 31.54 -20.50
N TYR A 269 -13.69 30.67 -21.05
CA TYR A 269 -13.28 29.72 -22.08
C TYR A 269 -12.99 30.32 -23.44
N SER A 270 -13.57 31.47 -23.79
CA SER A 270 -13.23 32.18 -25.04
C SER A 270 -11.86 32.86 -24.98
N ARG A 271 -11.41 33.29 -23.79
CA ARG A 271 -10.10 33.95 -23.59
C ARG A 271 -8.95 32.98 -23.33
N LEU A 272 -9.26 31.81 -22.79
CA LEU A 272 -8.27 30.76 -22.46
C LEU A 272 -7.39 30.28 -23.63
N PRO A 273 -7.88 30.07 -24.87
CA PRO A 273 -7.05 29.57 -25.96
C PRO A 273 -5.86 30.49 -26.26
N THR A 274 -6.09 31.81 -26.28
CA THR A 274 -5.05 32.83 -26.49
C THR A 274 -4.01 32.84 -25.37
N ASP A 275 -4.44 32.80 -24.11
CA ASP A 275 -3.53 32.81 -22.96
C ASP A 275 -2.72 31.50 -22.86
N VAL A 276 -3.33 30.37 -23.21
CA VAL A 276 -2.68 29.06 -23.18
C VAL A 276 -1.69 28.90 -24.31
N ILE A 277 -1.97 29.41 -25.51
CA ILE A 277 -1.01 29.41 -26.63
C ILE A 277 0.21 30.25 -26.27
N ALA A 278 0.01 31.49 -25.78
CA ALA A 278 1.11 32.35 -25.31
C ALA A 278 1.92 31.70 -24.18
N ALA A 279 1.25 31.07 -23.21
CA ALA A 279 1.91 30.34 -22.13
C ALA A 279 2.65 29.09 -22.61
N ARG A 280 2.19 28.42 -23.68
CA ARG A 280 2.81 27.21 -24.24
C ARG A 280 4.04 27.54 -25.08
N GLU A 281 4.03 28.65 -25.81
CA GLU A 281 5.20 29.21 -26.47
C GLU A 281 6.27 29.62 -25.44
N ALA A 282 5.87 30.24 -24.33
CA ALA A 282 6.76 30.47 -23.19
C ALA A 282 7.25 29.17 -22.52
N LYS A 283 6.47 28.07 -22.65
CA LYS A 283 6.77 26.74 -22.07
C LYS A 283 7.78 25.92 -22.90
N GLN A 284 7.92 26.18 -24.20
CA GLN A 284 8.99 25.59 -25.01
C GLN A 284 10.39 25.98 -24.49
N ASN A 285 10.50 27.07 -23.73
CA ASN A 285 11.71 27.53 -23.05
C ASN A 285 11.86 27.02 -21.59
N ILE A 286 11.03 26.06 -21.13
CA ILE A 286 11.07 25.59 -19.72
C ILE A 286 12.12 24.49 -19.50
N PRO A 287 12.93 24.61 -18.43
CA PRO A 287 14.13 23.82 -18.25
C PRO A 287 13.85 22.37 -17.80
N THR A 288 14.82 21.47 -18.05
CA THR A 288 14.87 20.06 -17.64
C THR A 288 14.33 19.82 -16.22
N TYR A 289 13.64 18.71 -15.95
CA TYR A 289 13.03 18.37 -14.65
C TYR A 289 13.94 18.60 -13.42
N LEU A 290 15.25 18.39 -13.57
CA LEU A 290 16.26 18.71 -12.56
C LEU A 290 16.24 20.17 -12.11
N ASN A 291 15.92 21.10 -13.02
CA ASN A 291 15.80 22.53 -12.73
C ASN A 291 14.50 22.87 -11.99
N VAL A 292 13.43 22.09 -12.16
CA VAL A 292 12.21 22.21 -11.35
C VAL A 292 12.47 21.75 -9.92
N LEU A 293 13.14 20.60 -9.74
CA LEU A 293 13.59 20.14 -8.43
C LEU A 293 14.55 21.13 -7.76
N LYS A 294 15.49 21.70 -8.53
CA LYS A 294 16.40 22.74 -8.05
C LYS A 294 15.65 23.98 -7.57
N ARG A 295 14.61 24.43 -8.29
CA ARG A 295 13.77 25.57 -7.90
C ARG A 295 12.90 25.28 -6.66
N LEU A 296 12.35 24.07 -6.54
CA LEU A 296 11.70 23.58 -5.32
C LEU A 296 12.64 23.68 -4.12
N CYS A 297 13.89 23.24 -4.31
CA CYS A 297 14.97 23.35 -3.35
C CYS A 297 15.65 24.72 -3.29
N GLN A 298 15.07 25.77 -3.87
CA GLN A 298 15.56 27.15 -3.73
C GLN A 298 14.55 28.02 -2.97
N SER A 299 13.25 27.80 -3.15
CA SER A 299 12.22 28.56 -2.46
C SER A 299 12.14 28.20 -0.96
N LYS A 300 12.44 29.18 -0.09
CA LYS A 300 12.36 29.03 1.38
C LYS A 300 10.98 28.58 1.85
N LEU A 301 9.91 29.09 1.22
CA LEU A 301 8.53 28.72 1.55
C LEU A 301 8.19 27.28 1.15
N MET A 302 8.60 26.86 -0.05
CA MET A 302 8.34 25.50 -0.53
C MET A 302 9.13 24.47 0.27
N LYS A 303 10.40 24.76 0.61
CA LYS A 303 11.18 23.94 1.53
C LYS A 303 10.48 23.75 2.87
N LYS A 304 10.01 24.84 3.50
CA LYS A 304 9.31 24.77 4.80
C LYS A 304 8.05 23.91 4.70
N ARG A 305 7.25 24.07 3.65
CA ARG A 305 6.04 23.27 3.42
C ARG A 305 6.36 21.80 3.16
N CYS A 306 7.39 21.50 2.36
CA CYS A 306 7.85 20.13 2.12
C CYS A 306 8.36 19.47 3.40
N LEU A 307 9.20 20.16 4.18
CA LEU A 307 9.71 19.65 5.46
C LEU A 307 8.58 19.39 6.46
N LEU A 308 7.62 20.30 6.55
CA LEU A 308 6.45 20.13 7.41
C LEU A 308 5.58 18.94 6.95
N LEU A 309 5.36 18.79 5.64
CA LEU A 309 4.65 17.63 5.09
C LEU A 309 5.39 16.32 5.40
N ILE A 310 6.71 16.28 5.20
CA ILE A 310 7.54 15.11 5.53
C ILE A 310 7.43 14.80 7.02
N ALA A 311 7.53 15.81 7.90
CA ALA A 311 7.40 15.62 9.35
C ALA A 311 6.01 15.11 9.75
N VAL A 312 4.94 15.70 9.22
CA VAL A 312 3.56 15.26 9.49
C VAL A 312 3.34 13.83 9.02
N TRP A 313 3.81 13.48 7.82
CA TRP A 313 3.71 12.11 7.31
C TRP A 313 4.59 11.14 8.10
N ALA A 314 5.79 11.54 8.52
CA ALA A 314 6.64 10.72 9.37
C ALA A 314 5.97 10.42 10.71
N VAL A 315 5.42 11.42 11.40
CA VAL A 315 4.66 11.24 12.64
C VAL A 315 3.45 10.34 12.41
N ALA A 316 2.67 10.57 11.36
CA ALA A 316 1.52 9.73 11.04
C ALA A 316 1.91 8.27 10.79
N VAL A 317 3.02 8.03 10.08
CA VAL A 317 3.55 6.68 9.85
C VAL A 317 4.06 6.06 11.16
N SER A 318 4.77 6.81 12.00
CA SER A 318 5.27 6.33 13.29
C SER A 318 4.14 5.96 14.25
N VAL A 319 3.15 6.83 14.42
CA VAL A 319 1.96 6.54 15.24
C VAL A 319 1.24 5.32 14.69
N TYR A 320 1.04 5.26 13.37
CA TYR A 320 0.38 4.13 12.75
C TYR A 320 1.15 2.82 12.96
N LEU A 321 2.47 2.79 12.75
CA LEU A 321 3.28 1.58 12.98
C LEU A 321 3.33 1.19 14.46
N GLY A 322 3.39 2.17 15.37
CA GLY A 322 3.36 1.93 16.82
C GLY A 322 2.03 1.38 17.34
N MET A 323 0.92 1.54 16.60
CA MET A 323 -0.37 0.92 16.96
C MET A 323 -0.44 -0.59 16.67
N PHE A 324 0.52 -1.16 15.92
CA PHE A 324 0.50 -2.57 15.50
C PHE A 324 1.68 -3.40 16.02
N GLN A 325 2.50 -2.84 16.92
CA GLN A 325 3.49 -3.61 17.70
C GLN A 325 2.87 -4.07 19.02
#